data_AF-A0AAV6H762-F1
#
_entry.id   AF-A0AAV6H762-F1
#
_cell.length_a   1.000
_cell.length_b   1.000
_cell.length_c   1.000
_cell.angle_alpha   90.00
_cell.angle_beta   90.00
_cell.angle_gamma   90.00
#
_symmetry.space_group_name_H-M   'P 1'
#
loop_
_entity.id
_entity.type
_entity.pdbx_description
1 polymer ?
#
loop_
_entity_poly.entity_id
_entity_poly.type
_entity_poly.pdbx_seq_one_letter_code
_entity_poly.pdbx_strand_id
1 'polypeptide(L)'
;MHKDDFVTEGTVLFVPRKKVVSQKLYIFCRACILCAARVVFACTGTGSRLLVYRRMASQSMDIVAKALEHQMLQSARMVEEQLDAELGKLERMDEDELELLKVRRLEALKKAQKQKQEWMSKGHGEYREISSEKDFFPEVKDSKSVVCHFYRDSTFRCKILDKHLSILAKKHLETKFIKLNVEKAPFLTERLRIKVIPTLALVKDGKTKDYVVGFSDLGNTDEFSTEMLEWRLGCSDIINYSGNLLEPPTAAPKSGSKFTKVEKKTIRGKGYDSDSEADDD
;
A
#
# COMPACT_ATOMS: atom_id res chain seq x y z
N MET A 1 -12.20 51.28 5.53
CA MET A 1 -13.29 50.29 5.50
C MET A 1 -13.33 49.67 4.11
N HIS A 2 -12.49 48.65 3.90
CA HIS A 2 -12.51 47.85 2.68
C HIS A 2 -13.52 46.73 2.89
N LYS A 3 -14.52 46.68 2.01
CA LYS A 3 -15.50 45.62 1.89
C LYS A 3 -15.00 44.71 0.77
N ASP A 4 -14.49 43.54 1.14
CA ASP A 4 -14.14 42.49 0.20
C ASP A 4 -15.37 41.58 0.04
N ASP A 5 -16.22 41.94 -0.92
CA ASP A 5 -17.31 41.10 -1.42
C ASP A 5 -16.73 40.05 -2.39
N PHE A 6 -16.36 38.89 -1.84
CA PHE A 6 -15.95 37.72 -2.62
C PHE A 6 -17.19 36.98 -3.14
N VAL A 7 -17.77 37.49 -4.24
CA VAL A 7 -18.79 36.76 -5.01
C VAL A 7 -18.07 35.81 -5.95
N THR A 8 -18.02 34.54 -5.55
CA THR A 8 -17.55 33.43 -6.39
C THR A 8 -18.64 33.07 -7.40
N GLU A 9 -18.46 33.45 -8.66
CA GLU A 9 -19.21 32.88 -9.77
C GLU A 9 -18.80 31.42 -10.00
N GLY A 10 -19.79 30.54 -9.84
CA GLY A 10 -19.66 29.10 -9.98
C GLY A 10 -19.35 28.71 -11.41
N THR A 11 -18.10 28.35 -11.66
CA THR A 11 -17.76 27.51 -12.81
C THR A 11 -17.95 26.06 -12.39
N VAL A 12 -19.13 25.52 -12.70
CA VAL A 12 -19.47 24.11 -12.60
C VAL A 12 -18.62 23.36 -13.63
N LEU A 13 -17.43 22.89 -13.23
CA LEU A 13 -16.67 21.92 -14.00
C LEU A 13 -17.40 20.58 -13.92
N PHE A 14 -18.24 20.36 -14.92
CA PHE A 14 -18.93 19.13 -15.24
C PHE A 14 -17.88 18.07 -15.60
N VAL A 15 -17.37 17.36 -14.61
CA VAL A 15 -16.50 16.18 -14.84
C VAL A 15 -17.39 15.06 -15.39
N PRO A 16 -17.18 14.58 -16.63
CA PRO A 16 -17.96 13.48 -17.15
C PRO A 16 -17.68 12.22 -16.33
N ARG A 17 -18.72 11.73 -15.65
CA ARG A 17 -18.77 10.40 -15.03
C ARG A 17 -18.33 9.37 -16.07
N LYS A 18 -17.13 8.81 -15.89
CA LYS A 18 -16.70 7.60 -16.58
C LYS A 18 -17.69 6.50 -16.22
N LYS A 19 -18.57 6.16 -17.17
CA LYS A 19 -19.43 4.99 -17.10
C LYS A 19 -18.53 3.77 -16.93
N VAL A 20 -18.57 3.19 -15.74
CA VAL A 20 -18.07 1.85 -15.47
C VAL A 20 -18.89 0.91 -16.34
N VAL A 21 -18.32 0.50 -17.47
CA VAL A 21 -18.89 -0.55 -18.31
C VAL A 21 -18.81 -1.83 -17.48
N SER A 22 -19.99 -2.21 -16.98
CA SER A 22 -20.22 -3.43 -16.23
C SER A 22 -19.71 -4.62 -17.04
N GLN A 23 -18.64 -5.25 -16.54
CA GLN A 23 -18.26 -6.62 -16.89
C GLN A 23 -19.34 -7.57 -16.36
N LYS A 24 -20.47 -7.61 -17.07
CA LYS A 24 -21.49 -8.65 -16.98
C LYS A 24 -21.71 -9.20 -18.38
N LEU A 25 -20.72 -9.95 -18.89
CA LEU A 25 -20.96 -10.85 -20.02
C LEU A 25 -19.88 -11.92 -20.13
N TYR A 26 -19.72 -12.75 -19.09
CA TYR A 26 -18.91 -13.97 -19.16
C TYR A 26 -19.54 -15.11 -18.34
N ILE A 27 -20.87 -15.27 -18.38
CA ILE A 27 -21.58 -16.44 -17.81
C ILE A 27 -22.61 -17.06 -18.76
N PHE A 28 -22.85 -16.49 -19.95
CA PHE A 28 -23.65 -17.15 -20.98
C PHE A 28 -22.81 -17.37 -22.22
N CYS A 29 -22.49 -18.64 -22.50
CA CYS A 29 -22.13 -19.24 -23.80
C CYS A 29 -21.02 -20.33 -23.73
N ARG A 30 -20.88 -21.08 -22.63
CA ARG A 30 -20.26 -22.43 -22.69
C ARG A 30 -21.23 -23.52 -23.16
N ALA A 31 -22.51 -23.18 -23.35
CA ALA A 31 -23.55 -24.08 -23.87
C ALA A 31 -23.99 -23.79 -25.32
N CYS A 32 -23.55 -22.69 -25.96
CA CYS A 32 -23.92 -22.39 -27.36
C CYS A 32 -22.82 -22.71 -28.39
N ILE A 33 -21.55 -22.86 -27.98
CA ILE A 33 -20.48 -23.32 -28.90
C ILE A 33 -20.48 -24.85 -29.07
N LEU A 34 -21.12 -25.61 -28.16
CA LEU A 34 -21.32 -27.06 -28.33
C LEU A 34 -22.67 -27.45 -28.98
N CYS A 35 -23.56 -26.50 -29.26
CA CYS A 35 -24.86 -26.80 -29.89
C CYS A 35 -24.84 -26.65 -31.43
N ALA A 36 -23.87 -25.92 -31.99
CA ALA A 36 -23.71 -25.78 -33.45
C ALA A 36 -22.88 -26.90 -34.12
N ALA A 37 -22.36 -27.87 -33.35
CA ALA A 37 -21.55 -28.98 -33.87
C ALA A 37 -22.31 -30.31 -33.99
N ARG A 38 -23.65 -30.30 -33.86
CA ARG A 38 -24.47 -31.52 -33.79
C ARG A 38 -25.68 -31.59 -34.73
N VAL A 39 -25.73 -30.76 -35.78
CA VAL A 39 -26.82 -30.75 -36.79
C VAL A 39 -26.36 -30.94 -38.23
N VAL A 40 -25.06 -31.15 -38.52
CA VAL A 40 -24.59 -31.44 -39.89
C VAL A 40 -23.71 -32.70 -39.92
N PHE A 41 -24.24 -33.80 -39.38
CA PHE A 41 -23.64 -35.14 -39.53
C PHE A 41 -24.62 -36.15 -40.13
N ALA A 42 -25.55 -35.66 -40.95
CA ALA A 42 -26.43 -36.49 -41.74
C ALA A 42 -26.46 -35.99 -43.18
N CYS A 43 -26.04 -36.87 -44.08
CA CYS A 43 -26.25 -36.84 -45.53
C CYS A 43 -25.35 -35.89 -46.35
N THR A 44 -24.64 -36.54 -47.29
CA THR A 44 -23.93 -36.02 -48.48
C THR A 44 -22.46 -35.60 -48.31
N GLY A 45 -21.59 -36.54 -48.68
CA GLY A 45 -20.48 -36.42 -49.63
C GLY A 45 -19.77 -35.08 -49.83
N THR A 46 -18.43 -35.17 -49.92
CA THR A 46 -17.42 -34.15 -50.27
C THR A 46 -16.85 -33.33 -49.10
N GLY A 47 -15.95 -33.98 -48.36
CA GLY A 47 -14.98 -33.31 -47.49
C GLY A 47 -13.95 -32.54 -48.31
N SER A 48 -14.24 -31.29 -48.69
CA SER A 48 -13.25 -30.38 -49.28
C SER A 48 -13.49 -28.89 -49.01
N ARG A 49 -14.40 -28.52 -48.09
CA ARG A 49 -14.68 -27.09 -47.80
C ARG A 49 -14.54 -26.64 -46.34
N LEU A 50 -14.25 -27.55 -45.39
CA LEU A 50 -13.99 -27.21 -43.98
C LEU A 50 -12.49 -27.12 -43.61
N LEU A 51 -11.59 -27.52 -44.51
CA LEU A 51 -10.13 -27.51 -44.28
C LEU A 51 -9.47 -26.15 -44.60
N VAL A 52 -10.16 -25.24 -45.29
CA VAL A 52 -9.57 -23.95 -45.70
C VAL A 52 -9.62 -22.92 -44.55
N TYR A 53 -10.74 -22.82 -43.83
CA TYR A 53 -10.88 -21.85 -42.71
C TYR A 53 -10.02 -22.19 -41.48
N ARG A 54 -9.75 -23.48 -41.22
CA ARG A 54 -8.91 -23.93 -40.11
C ARG A 54 -7.41 -23.64 -40.32
N ARG A 55 -6.98 -23.56 -41.59
CA ARG A 55 -5.58 -23.29 -41.99
C ARG A 55 -5.27 -21.78 -42.05
N MET A 56 -6.27 -20.94 -42.36
CA MET A 56 -6.14 -19.48 -42.34
C MET A 56 -6.15 -18.90 -40.92
N ALA A 57 -6.93 -19.48 -40.00
CA ALA A 57 -6.95 -19.11 -38.58
C ALA A 57 -5.69 -19.56 -37.81
N SER A 58 -5.05 -20.67 -38.22
CA SER A 58 -3.78 -21.10 -37.62
C SER A 58 -2.60 -20.21 -38.06
N GLN A 59 -2.53 -19.86 -39.35
CA GLN A 59 -1.49 -18.96 -39.87
C GLN A 59 -1.55 -17.57 -39.25
N SER A 60 -2.75 -17.03 -39.02
CA SER A 60 -2.92 -15.71 -38.39
C SER A 60 -2.52 -15.71 -36.91
N MET A 61 -2.82 -16.78 -36.16
CA MET A 61 -2.33 -16.95 -34.78
C MET A 61 -0.80 -17.09 -34.70
N ASP A 62 -0.18 -17.80 -35.65
CA ASP A 62 1.29 -17.94 -35.71
C ASP A 62 1.98 -16.62 -36.04
N ILE A 63 1.39 -15.78 -36.90
CA ILE A 63 1.92 -14.44 -37.23
C ILE A 63 1.80 -13.51 -36.03
N VAL A 64 0.68 -13.55 -35.29
CA VAL A 64 0.51 -12.75 -34.07
C VAL A 64 1.45 -13.23 -32.95
N ALA A 65 1.65 -14.53 -32.80
CA ALA A 65 2.61 -15.08 -31.83
C ALA A 65 4.05 -14.66 -32.15
N LYS A 66 4.48 -14.74 -33.42
CA LYS A 66 5.80 -14.28 -33.86
C LYS A 66 5.98 -12.76 -33.73
N ALA A 67 4.93 -11.98 -34.00
CA ALA A 67 4.96 -10.54 -33.84
C ALA A 67 5.12 -10.14 -32.36
N LEU A 68 4.42 -10.83 -31.46
CA LEU A 68 4.55 -10.63 -30.02
C LEU A 68 5.94 -11.05 -29.51
N GLU A 69 6.46 -12.20 -29.96
CA GLU A 69 7.81 -12.66 -29.62
C GLU A 69 8.88 -11.66 -30.07
N HIS A 70 8.77 -11.14 -31.29
CA HIS A 70 9.66 -10.10 -31.79
C HIS A 70 9.56 -8.80 -30.99
N GLN A 71 8.34 -8.38 -30.62
CA GLN A 71 8.14 -7.20 -29.78
C GLN A 71 8.74 -7.38 -28.39
N MET A 72 8.61 -8.57 -27.78
CA MET A 72 9.23 -8.90 -26.50
C MET A 72 10.77 -8.90 -26.61
N LEU A 73 11.33 -9.49 -27.66
CA LEU A 73 12.76 -9.47 -27.95
C LEU A 73 13.30 -8.04 -28.15
N GLN A 74 12.57 -7.19 -28.87
CA GLN A 74 12.93 -5.77 -29.04
C GLN A 74 12.88 -5.03 -27.71
N SER A 75 11.88 -5.29 -26.87
CA SER A 75 11.81 -4.69 -25.53
C SER A 75 12.97 -5.14 -24.63
N ALA A 76 13.35 -6.43 -24.68
CA ALA A 76 14.48 -6.95 -23.92
C ALA A 76 15.80 -6.31 -24.36
N ARG A 77 16.05 -6.20 -25.67
CA ARG A 77 17.25 -5.55 -26.22
C ARG A 77 17.35 -4.07 -25.83
N MET A 78 16.24 -3.32 -25.88
CA MET A 78 16.24 -1.93 -25.44
C MET A 78 16.55 -1.79 -23.94
N VAL A 79 16.08 -2.73 -23.12
CA VAL A 79 16.39 -2.74 -21.68
C VAL A 79 17.86 -3.11 -21.45
N GLU A 80 18.40 -4.10 -22.15
CA GLU A 80 19.83 -4.47 -22.08
C GLU A 80 20.73 -3.31 -22.48
N GLU A 81 20.43 -2.64 -23.60
CA GLU A 81 21.23 -1.51 -24.10
C GLU A 81 21.16 -0.29 -23.15
N GLN A 82 20.01 -0.06 -22.51
CA GLN A 82 19.88 0.94 -21.44
C GLN A 82 20.71 0.57 -20.20
N LEU A 83 20.69 -0.70 -19.80
CA LEU A 83 21.49 -1.20 -18.67
C LEU A 83 23.00 -1.11 -18.96
N ASP A 84 23.44 -1.49 -20.16
CA ASP A 84 24.84 -1.40 -20.58
C ASP A 84 25.34 0.06 -20.65
N ALA A 85 24.50 0.97 -21.14
CA ALA A 85 24.81 2.40 -21.16
C ALA A 85 24.94 3.00 -19.74
N GLU A 86 24.08 2.59 -18.82
CA GLU A 86 24.12 3.00 -17.42
C GLU A 86 25.33 2.39 -16.69
N LEU A 87 25.65 1.12 -16.96
CA LEU A 87 26.81 0.42 -16.40
C LEU A 87 28.13 1.06 -16.87
N GLY A 88 28.25 1.32 -18.17
CA GLY A 88 29.42 2.03 -18.70
C GLY A 88 29.54 3.45 -18.15
N LYS A 89 28.43 4.11 -17.80
CA LYS A 89 28.48 5.40 -17.11
C LYS A 89 29.03 5.25 -15.69
N LEU A 90 28.62 4.22 -14.95
CA LEU A 90 29.11 3.94 -13.60
C LEU A 90 30.62 3.61 -13.57
N GLU A 91 31.12 2.86 -14.56
CA GLU A 91 32.54 2.54 -14.68
C GLU A 91 33.43 3.76 -15.01
N ARG A 92 32.83 4.81 -15.57
CA ARG A 92 33.49 6.08 -15.88
C ARG A 92 33.30 7.15 -14.79
N MET A 93 32.59 6.86 -13.70
CA MET A 93 32.48 7.82 -12.59
C MET A 93 33.81 7.89 -11.85
N ASP A 94 34.31 9.11 -11.66
CA ASP A 94 35.58 9.35 -10.97
C ASP A 94 35.48 9.01 -9.46
N GLU A 95 36.62 8.75 -8.82
CA GLU A 95 36.68 8.40 -7.39
C GLU A 95 36.03 9.47 -6.49
N ASP A 96 36.15 10.75 -6.88
CA ASP A 96 35.51 11.89 -6.23
C ASP A 96 33.97 11.85 -6.32
N GLU A 97 33.40 11.38 -7.44
CA GLU A 97 31.95 11.26 -7.62
C GLU A 97 31.39 10.12 -6.76
N LEU A 98 32.14 9.03 -6.63
CA LEU A 98 31.82 7.93 -5.72
C LEU A 98 31.85 8.37 -4.25
N GLU A 99 32.83 9.19 -3.85
CA GLU A 99 32.89 9.79 -2.52
C GLU A 99 31.69 10.71 -2.24
N LEU A 100 31.32 11.57 -3.19
CA LEU A 100 30.13 12.42 -3.07
C LEU A 100 28.85 11.60 -2.87
N LEU A 101 28.72 10.47 -3.58
CA LEU A 101 27.58 9.57 -3.45
C LEU A 101 27.52 8.92 -2.05
N LYS A 102 28.68 8.53 -1.50
CA LYS A 102 28.79 8.01 -0.12
C LYS A 102 28.37 9.08 0.90
N VAL A 103 28.87 10.31 0.76
CA VAL A 103 28.51 11.44 1.63
C VAL A 103 27.01 11.69 1.59
N ARG A 104 26.41 11.74 0.40
CA ARG A 104 24.96 11.94 0.24
C ARG A 104 24.12 10.86 0.92
N ARG A 105 24.50 9.59 0.78
CA ARG A 105 23.81 8.47 1.45
C ARG A 105 23.98 8.54 2.97
N LEU A 106 25.19 8.84 3.44
CA LEU A 106 25.50 8.96 4.86
C LEU A 106 24.75 10.12 5.50
N GLU A 107 24.61 11.26 4.80
CA GLU A 107 23.77 12.37 5.23
C GLU A 107 22.29 12.00 5.27
N ALA A 108 21.77 11.29 4.27
CA ALA A 108 20.38 10.85 4.25
C ALA A 108 20.08 9.92 5.45
N LEU A 109 20.98 8.98 5.74
CA LEU A 109 20.89 8.10 6.91
C LEU A 109 20.95 8.90 8.22
N LYS A 110 21.89 9.85 8.35
CA LYS A 110 21.98 10.72 9.52
C LYS A 110 20.71 11.56 9.71
N LYS A 111 20.14 12.12 8.63
CA LYS A 111 18.91 12.91 8.69
C LYS A 111 17.72 12.05 9.12
N ALA A 112 17.56 10.84 8.56
CA ALA A 112 16.50 9.92 8.95
C ALA A 112 16.63 9.48 10.43
N GLN A 113 17.85 9.22 10.90
CA GLN A 113 18.10 8.87 12.29
C GLN A 113 17.76 10.03 13.25
N LYS A 114 18.16 11.26 12.91
CA LYS A 114 17.81 12.46 13.68
C LYS A 114 16.30 12.67 13.75
N GLN A 115 15.60 12.56 12.62
CA GLN A 115 14.13 12.67 12.59
C GLN A 115 13.46 11.60 13.46
N LYS A 116 13.92 10.35 13.38
CA LYS A 116 13.43 9.28 14.25
C LYS A 116 13.66 9.61 15.72
N GLN A 117 14.82 10.14 16.08
CA GLN A 117 15.13 10.54 17.45
C GLN A 117 14.26 11.71 17.94
N GLU A 118 13.98 12.68 17.07
CA GLU A 118 13.03 13.78 17.35
C GLU A 118 11.59 13.27 17.55
N TRP A 119 11.15 12.29 16.76
CA TRP A 119 9.84 11.67 16.98
C TRP A 119 9.78 10.95 18.32
N MET A 120 10.82 10.19 18.67
CA MET A 120 10.91 9.52 19.97
C MET A 120 10.93 10.52 21.13
N SER A 121 11.64 11.65 21.01
CA SER A 121 11.66 12.68 22.07
C SER A 121 10.31 13.38 22.25
N LYS A 122 9.53 13.51 21.17
CA LYS A 122 8.13 14.00 21.19
C LYS A 122 7.12 12.96 21.69
N GLY A 123 7.56 11.75 22.06
CA GLY A 123 6.70 10.67 22.53
C GLY A 123 5.89 10.00 21.42
N HIS A 124 6.38 10.02 20.18
CA HIS A 124 5.85 9.16 19.12
C HIS A 124 6.28 7.70 19.39
N GLY A 125 5.52 6.74 18.87
CA GLY A 125 5.78 5.31 19.10
C GLY A 125 5.00 4.69 20.25
N GLU A 126 4.34 5.52 21.05
CA GLU A 126 3.52 5.12 22.19
C GLU A 126 2.06 5.50 21.96
N TYR A 127 1.16 4.72 22.56
CA TYR A 127 -0.26 5.03 22.57
C TYR A 127 -0.62 5.69 23.90
N ARG A 128 -0.76 7.01 23.90
CA ARG A 128 -0.95 7.83 25.10
C ARG A 128 -2.39 8.32 25.26
N GLU A 129 -2.87 8.33 26.51
CA GLU A 129 -4.13 9.01 26.86
C GLU A 129 -3.90 10.48 27.16
N ILE A 130 -4.73 11.34 26.59
CA ILE A 130 -4.81 12.75 26.97
C ILE A 130 -5.99 12.93 27.91
N SER A 131 -5.73 13.52 29.07
CA SER A 131 -6.75 13.78 30.10
C SER A 131 -7.54 15.06 29.87
N SER A 132 -6.92 16.07 29.25
CA SER A 132 -7.53 17.40 29.07
C SER A 132 -7.59 17.77 27.61
N GLU A 133 -8.70 18.34 27.20
CA GLU A 133 -8.88 18.89 25.86
C GLU A 133 -7.86 19.98 25.50
N LYS A 134 -7.40 20.76 26.49
CA LYS A 134 -6.41 21.82 26.25
C LYS A 134 -5.06 21.25 25.79
N ASP A 135 -4.73 20.05 26.23
CA ASP A 135 -3.47 19.37 25.92
C ASP A 135 -3.50 18.71 24.53
N PHE A 136 -4.67 18.61 23.89
CA PHE A 136 -4.79 18.13 22.51
C PHE A 136 -4.16 19.09 21.50
N PHE A 137 -4.38 20.40 21.65
CA PHE A 137 -3.88 21.41 20.73
C PHE A 137 -2.35 21.48 20.61
N PRO A 138 -1.55 21.48 21.71
CA PRO A 138 -0.11 21.44 21.60
C PRO A 138 0.36 20.14 20.92
N GLU A 139 -0.25 19.00 21.22
CA GLU A 139 0.14 17.72 20.62
C GLU A 139 -0.09 17.66 19.11
N VAL A 140 -1.18 18.27 18.63
CA VAL A 140 -1.45 18.44 17.20
C VAL A 140 -0.50 19.43 16.52
N LYS A 141 0.00 20.43 17.27
CA LYS A 141 0.92 21.44 16.74
C LYS A 141 2.37 20.92 16.68
N ASP A 142 2.76 20.08 17.62
CA ASP A 142 4.13 19.57 17.75
C ASP A 142 4.45 18.46 16.74
N SER A 143 3.44 17.75 16.27
CA SER A 143 3.54 16.60 15.37
C SER A 143 2.85 16.88 14.03
N LYS A 144 3.45 16.40 12.92
CA LYS A 144 2.89 16.59 11.57
C LYS A 144 1.65 15.73 11.32
N SER A 145 1.70 14.46 11.72
CA SER A 145 0.60 13.50 11.57
C SER A 145 0.15 13.04 12.96
N VAL A 146 -1.13 13.21 13.26
CA VAL A 146 -1.74 12.81 14.53
C VAL A 146 -3.03 12.05 14.28
N VAL A 147 -3.16 10.89 14.92
CA VAL A 147 -4.38 10.08 14.93
C VAL A 147 -4.97 10.16 16.33
N CYS A 148 -6.18 10.70 16.43
CA CYS A 148 -6.89 10.83 17.70
C CYS A 148 -8.06 9.89 17.77
N HIS A 149 -8.01 8.95 18.72
CA HIS A 149 -9.13 8.07 19.05
C HIS A 149 -10.03 8.72 20.09
N PHE A 150 -11.25 9.07 19.67
CA PHE A 150 -12.33 9.45 20.58
C PHE A 150 -13.02 8.20 21.10
N TYR A 151 -12.87 7.94 22.40
CA TYR A 151 -13.39 6.73 23.05
C TYR A 151 -14.33 7.05 24.21
N ARG A 152 -15.08 6.03 24.60
CA ARG A 152 -15.91 6.00 25.81
C ARG A 152 -15.80 4.62 26.45
N ASP A 153 -15.58 4.57 27.76
CA ASP A 153 -15.36 3.33 28.51
C ASP A 153 -16.55 2.37 28.49
N SER A 154 -17.77 2.89 28.31
CA SER A 154 -19.00 2.10 28.22
C SER A 154 -19.08 1.22 26.96
N THR A 155 -18.27 1.49 25.92
CA THR A 155 -18.43 0.86 24.61
C THR A 155 -17.31 -0.14 24.33
N PHE A 156 -17.67 -1.43 24.23
CA PHE A 156 -16.72 -2.52 23.99
C PHE A 156 -15.90 -2.34 22.71
N ARG A 157 -16.51 -1.78 21.66
CA ARG A 157 -15.86 -1.55 20.36
C ARG A 157 -14.62 -0.65 20.44
N CYS A 158 -14.55 0.27 21.40
CA CYS A 158 -13.35 1.10 21.60
C CYS A 158 -12.14 0.26 22.04
N LYS A 159 -12.38 -0.77 22.88
CA LYS A 159 -11.31 -1.65 23.37
C LYS A 159 -10.67 -2.48 22.26
N ILE A 160 -11.44 -2.79 21.21
CA ILE A 160 -10.91 -3.48 20.02
C ILE A 160 -9.94 -2.55 19.31
N LEU A 161 -10.36 -1.30 19.08
CA LEU A 161 -9.54 -0.31 18.39
C LEU A 161 -8.26 0.04 19.16
N ASP A 162 -8.34 0.15 20.49
CA ASP A 162 -7.19 0.36 21.37
C ASP A 162 -6.09 -0.70 21.14
N LYS A 163 -6.47 -1.97 20.98
CA LYS A 163 -5.50 -3.05 20.71
C LYS A 163 -4.78 -2.84 19.39
N HIS A 164 -5.51 -2.55 18.31
CA HIS A 164 -4.91 -2.33 16.99
C HIS A 164 -4.03 -1.06 16.97
N LEU A 165 -4.49 0.04 17.56
CA LEU A 165 -3.73 1.28 17.65
C LEU A 165 -2.45 1.12 18.48
N SER A 166 -2.46 0.32 19.55
CA SER A 166 -1.26 0.04 20.34
C SER A 166 -0.17 -0.67 19.53
N ILE A 167 -0.56 -1.51 18.56
CA ILE A 167 0.35 -2.22 17.66
C ILE A 167 0.86 -1.26 16.57
N LEU A 168 -0.04 -0.45 16.00
CA LEU A 168 0.28 0.51 14.95
C LEU A 168 1.17 1.64 15.45
N ALA A 169 0.98 2.11 16.69
CA ALA A 169 1.81 3.14 17.29
C ALA A 169 3.28 2.75 17.29
N LYS A 170 3.59 1.49 17.62
CA LYS A 170 4.98 0.99 17.64
C LYS A 170 5.59 0.84 16.24
N LYS A 171 4.76 0.58 15.22
CA LYS A 171 5.20 0.43 13.84
C LYS A 171 5.46 1.78 13.16
N HIS A 172 4.58 2.76 13.40
CA HIS A 172 4.56 4.04 12.72
C HIS A 172 5.03 5.17 13.64
N LEU A 173 6.35 5.40 13.67
CA LEU A 173 6.95 6.47 14.47
C LEU A 173 6.72 7.86 13.86
N GLU A 174 6.40 7.93 12.57
CA GLU A 174 6.08 9.17 11.87
C GLU A 174 4.77 9.80 12.36
N THR A 175 3.85 8.99 12.88
CA THR A 175 2.52 9.42 13.31
C THR A 175 2.37 9.29 14.81
N LYS A 176 1.79 10.31 15.44
CA LYS A 176 1.49 10.28 16.87
C LYS A 176 0.08 9.72 17.09
N PHE A 177 -0.03 8.71 17.94
CA PHE A 177 -1.31 8.08 18.30
C PHE A 177 -1.72 8.50 19.71
N ILE A 178 -2.89 9.12 19.79
CA ILE A 178 -3.45 9.61 21.06
C ILE A 178 -4.88 9.12 21.21
N LYS A 179 -5.32 8.95 22.46
CA LYS A 179 -6.71 8.69 22.79
C LYS A 179 -7.25 9.74 23.74
N LEU A 180 -8.52 10.08 23.56
CA LEU A 180 -9.21 11.12 24.29
C LEU A 180 -10.60 10.62 24.68
N ASN A 181 -10.93 10.75 25.96
CA ASN A 181 -12.26 10.41 26.45
C ASN A 181 -13.25 11.52 26.05
N VAL A 182 -14.34 11.13 25.39
CA VAL A 182 -15.39 12.06 24.93
C VAL A 182 -16.02 12.84 26.08
N GLU A 183 -16.09 12.27 27.29
CA GLU A 183 -16.63 12.95 28.47
C GLU A 183 -15.72 14.07 28.99
N LYS A 184 -14.40 13.94 28.78
CA LYS A 184 -13.40 14.93 29.20
C LYS A 184 -13.23 16.08 28.20
N ALA A 185 -13.68 15.92 26.95
CA ALA A 185 -13.49 16.88 25.86
C ALA A 185 -14.79 17.14 25.06
N PRO A 186 -15.81 17.75 25.68
CA PRO A 186 -17.07 18.03 25.00
C PRO A 186 -16.93 19.06 23.88
N PHE A 187 -16.00 20.03 23.98
CA PHE A 187 -15.86 21.10 22.98
C PHE A 187 -15.32 20.57 21.64
N LEU A 188 -14.34 19.66 21.66
CA LEU A 188 -13.81 18.99 20.48
C LEU A 188 -14.87 18.10 19.84
N THR A 189 -15.64 17.38 20.66
CA THR A 189 -16.72 16.51 20.21
C THR A 189 -17.80 17.30 19.45
N GLU A 190 -18.17 18.47 19.97
CA GLU A 190 -19.14 19.36 19.34
C GLU A 190 -18.57 20.01 18.06
N ARG A 191 -17.34 20.54 18.13
CA ARG A 191 -16.69 21.24 17.01
C ARG A 191 -16.39 20.31 15.84
N LEU A 192 -15.94 19.07 16.12
CA LEU A 192 -15.68 18.03 15.13
C LEU A 192 -16.96 17.25 14.76
N ARG A 193 -18.09 17.55 15.41
CA ARG A 193 -19.41 16.92 15.19
C ARG A 193 -19.40 15.41 15.30
N ILE A 194 -18.70 14.89 16.31
CA ILE A 194 -18.57 13.44 16.55
C ILE A 194 -19.87 12.92 17.17
N LYS A 195 -20.68 12.21 16.37
CA LYS A 195 -21.95 11.62 16.81
C LYS A 195 -21.87 10.13 17.15
N VAL A 196 -20.91 9.43 16.54
CA VAL A 196 -20.76 7.97 16.65
C VAL A 196 -19.42 7.66 17.31
N ILE A 197 -19.41 6.69 18.23
CA ILE A 197 -18.21 6.25 18.95
C ILE A 197 -18.04 4.74 18.70
N PRO A 198 -16.83 4.23 18.42
CA PRO A 198 -15.56 4.96 18.34
C PRO A 198 -15.43 5.79 17.05
N THR A 199 -14.72 6.92 17.11
CA THR A 199 -14.33 7.70 15.92
C THR A 199 -12.83 8.00 15.99
N LEU A 200 -12.14 7.87 14.85
CA LEU A 200 -10.76 8.33 14.67
C LEU A 200 -10.77 9.64 13.89
N ALA A 201 -10.23 10.69 14.49
CA ALA A 201 -9.93 11.92 13.77
C ALA A 201 -8.51 11.89 13.26
N LEU A 202 -8.38 12.17 11.97
CA LEU A 202 -7.14 12.09 11.24
C LEU A 202 -6.62 13.50 10.95
N VAL A 203 -5.58 13.93 11.64
CA VAL A 203 -5.06 15.29 11.54
C VAL A 203 -3.67 15.28 10.92
N LYS A 204 -3.49 16.10 9.87
CA LYS A 204 -2.21 16.31 9.20
C LYS A 204 -1.94 17.80 9.05
N ASP A 205 -0.76 18.24 9.48
CA ASP A 205 -0.31 19.64 9.45
C ASP A 205 -1.32 20.60 10.12
N GLY A 206 -1.89 20.19 11.26
CA GLY A 206 -2.88 20.96 12.02
C GLY A 206 -4.26 21.07 11.38
N LYS A 207 -4.53 20.37 10.27
CA LYS A 207 -5.82 20.31 9.59
C LYS A 207 -6.40 18.89 9.62
N THR A 208 -7.69 18.77 9.84
CA THR A 208 -8.35 17.46 9.79
C THR A 208 -8.51 17.03 8.33
N LYS A 209 -7.92 15.89 7.98
CA LYS A 209 -7.94 15.30 6.63
C LYS A 209 -9.18 14.45 6.40
N ASP A 210 -9.42 13.49 7.28
CA ASP A 210 -10.53 12.54 7.18
C ASP A 210 -11.02 12.12 8.59
N TYR A 211 -12.10 11.35 8.64
CA TYR A 211 -12.57 10.71 9.86
C TYR A 211 -12.93 9.26 9.57
N VAL A 212 -12.47 8.34 10.42
CA VAL A 212 -12.96 6.96 10.39
C VAL A 212 -14.03 6.83 11.45
N VAL A 213 -15.27 6.71 11.01
CA VAL A 213 -16.45 6.69 11.89
C VAL A 213 -16.87 5.24 12.14
N GLY A 214 -16.72 4.79 13.38
CA GLY A 214 -17.09 3.44 13.80
C GLY A 214 -16.35 2.36 13.02
N PHE A 215 -17.10 1.36 12.58
CA PHE A 215 -16.60 0.17 11.89
C PHE A 215 -17.12 0.10 10.45
N SER A 216 -17.93 1.06 10.01
CA SER A 216 -18.56 1.06 8.70
C SER A 216 -17.53 1.01 7.58
N ASP A 217 -16.42 1.74 7.73
CA ASP A 217 -15.30 1.76 6.78
C ASP A 217 -14.40 0.53 6.86
N LEU A 218 -14.50 -0.26 7.93
CA LEU A 218 -13.65 -1.42 8.22
C LEU A 218 -14.35 -2.76 7.96
N GLY A 219 -15.50 -2.74 7.28
CA GLY A 219 -16.28 -3.94 6.95
C GLY A 219 -17.43 -4.23 7.91
N ASN A 220 -17.71 -3.33 8.86
CA ASN A 220 -18.79 -3.44 9.85
C ASN A 220 -18.75 -4.74 10.69
N THR A 221 -17.58 -5.36 10.79
CA THR A 221 -17.31 -6.53 11.63
C THR A 221 -16.48 -6.11 12.84
N ASP A 222 -16.82 -6.63 14.02
CA ASP A 222 -16.05 -6.34 15.23
C ASP A 222 -14.64 -6.97 15.17
N GLU A 223 -14.48 -8.01 14.34
CA GLU A 223 -13.20 -8.67 14.05
C GLU A 223 -12.66 -8.12 12.73
N PHE A 224 -11.69 -7.21 12.80
CA PHE A 224 -10.93 -6.73 11.64
C PHE A 224 -9.42 -6.88 11.87
N SER A 225 -8.65 -7.09 10.80
CA SER A 225 -7.20 -7.23 10.91
C SER A 225 -6.53 -5.87 11.12
N THR A 226 -5.40 -5.84 11.84
CA THR A 226 -4.59 -4.62 12.00
C THR A 226 -4.19 -4.02 10.64
N GLU A 227 -3.99 -4.88 9.64
CA GLU A 227 -3.66 -4.50 8.26
C GLU A 227 -4.80 -3.70 7.59
N MET A 228 -6.07 -4.01 7.86
CA MET A 228 -7.20 -3.25 7.31
C MET A 228 -7.20 -1.82 7.84
N LEU A 229 -6.96 -1.65 9.14
CA LEU A 229 -6.85 -0.32 9.75
C LEU A 229 -5.62 0.43 9.23
N GLU A 230 -4.49 -0.26 9.11
CA GLU A 230 -3.25 0.28 8.53
C GLU A 230 -3.51 0.78 7.10
N TRP A 231 -4.15 -0.03 6.25
CA TRP A 231 -4.52 0.34 4.89
C TRP A 231 -5.44 1.56 4.85
N ARG A 232 -6.48 1.62 5.72
CA ARG A 232 -7.40 2.77 5.78
C ARG A 232 -6.69 4.07 6.19
N LEU A 233 -5.76 4.00 7.14
CA LEU A 233 -4.91 5.13 7.53
C LEU A 233 -3.95 5.54 6.40
N GLY A 234 -3.43 4.56 5.65
CA GLY A 234 -2.60 4.77 4.45
C GLY A 234 -3.36 5.46 3.32
N CYS A 235 -4.62 5.09 3.06
CA CYS A 235 -5.48 5.77 2.09
C CYS A 235 -5.69 7.26 2.42
N SER A 236 -5.61 7.62 3.70
CA SER A 236 -5.76 9.00 4.17
C SER A 236 -4.43 9.78 4.20
N ASP A 237 -3.32 9.15 3.78
CA ASP A 237 -1.97 9.73 3.72
C ASP A 237 -1.48 10.27 5.08
N ILE A 238 -1.80 9.56 6.17
CA ILE A 238 -1.36 9.93 7.52
C ILE A 238 -0.11 9.17 7.91
N ILE A 239 -0.13 7.87 7.63
CA ILE A 239 0.97 6.94 7.88
C ILE A 239 1.70 6.65 6.57
N ASN A 240 2.97 6.30 6.68
CA ASN A 240 3.75 5.84 5.54
C ASN A 240 3.45 4.35 5.30
N TYR A 241 2.44 4.09 4.46
CA TYR A 241 2.06 2.73 4.10
C TYR A 241 2.93 2.23 2.95
N SER A 242 3.59 1.09 3.14
CA SER A 242 4.47 0.45 2.14
C SER A 242 3.75 -0.54 1.22
N GLY A 243 2.47 -0.83 1.47
CA GLY A 243 1.66 -1.76 0.68
C GLY A 243 0.92 -1.10 -0.49
N ASN A 244 0.18 -1.90 -1.25
CA ASN A 244 -0.65 -1.40 -2.35
C ASN A 244 -1.94 -0.75 -1.82
N LEU A 245 -2.12 0.55 -2.07
CA LEU A 245 -3.32 1.29 -1.64
C LEU A 245 -4.57 0.92 -2.46
N LEU A 246 -4.42 0.32 -3.65
CA LEU A 246 -5.55 0.02 -4.56
C LEU A 246 -6.30 -1.26 -4.19
N GLU A 247 -5.66 -2.18 -3.47
CA GLU A 247 -6.26 -3.45 -3.06
C GLU A 247 -6.39 -3.47 -1.53
N PRO A 248 -7.61 -3.39 -0.97
CA PRO A 248 -7.78 -3.55 0.47
C PRO A 248 -7.32 -4.96 0.86
N PRO A 249 -6.56 -5.10 1.96
CA PRO A 249 -6.19 -6.42 2.49
C PRO A 249 -7.50 -7.15 2.82
N THR A 250 -7.80 -8.18 2.03
CA THR A 250 -9.14 -8.78 1.99
C THR A 250 -9.52 -9.32 3.37
N ALA A 251 -10.75 -9.03 3.83
CA ALA A 251 -11.34 -9.53 5.08
C ALA A 251 -11.67 -11.04 5.06
N ALA A 252 -10.85 -11.86 4.42
CA ALA A 252 -11.00 -13.31 4.40
C ALA A 252 -9.61 -13.94 4.58
N PRO A 253 -9.43 -14.91 5.50
CA PRO A 253 -8.17 -15.61 5.62
C PRO A 253 -8.00 -16.49 4.38
N LYS A 254 -7.30 -15.98 3.36
CA LYS A 254 -6.69 -16.86 2.38
C LYS A 254 -5.50 -17.51 3.07
N SER A 255 -5.76 -18.69 3.64
CA SER A 255 -4.75 -19.73 3.76
C SER A 255 -3.97 -19.77 2.44
N GLY A 256 -2.74 -19.29 2.51
CA GLY A 256 -1.90 -19.02 1.36
C GLY A 256 -0.46 -18.91 1.85
N SER A 257 0.11 -20.09 2.12
CA SER A 257 1.52 -20.32 2.38
C SER A 257 2.42 -19.32 1.65
N LYS A 258 3.10 -18.46 2.41
CA LYS A 258 4.36 -17.84 1.99
C LYS A 258 5.34 -17.88 3.16
N PHE A 259 5.76 -19.09 3.48
CA PHE A 259 7.05 -19.30 4.14
C PHE A 259 8.13 -19.10 3.08
N THR A 260 8.62 -17.87 2.90
CA THR A 260 9.88 -17.65 2.20
C THR A 260 11.01 -18.08 3.14
N LYS A 261 11.22 -19.40 3.22
CA LYS A 261 12.43 -19.97 3.79
C LYS A 261 13.58 -19.58 2.87
N VAL A 262 14.29 -18.52 3.20
CA VAL A 262 15.65 -18.32 2.68
C VAL A 262 16.50 -19.40 3.34
N GLU A 263 16.69 -20.52 2.64
CA GLU A 263 17.66 -21.52 3.03
C GLU A 263 19.06 -20.92 2.90
N LYS A 264 19.60 -20.47 4.03
CA LYS A 264 21.01 -20.12 4.19
C LYS A 264 21.80 -21.43 4.01
N LYS A 265 22.32 -21.66 2.80
CA LYS A 265 23.35 -22.68 2.56
C LYS A 265 24.57 -22.30 3.39
N THR A 266 24.75 -22.95 4.53
CA THR A 266 25.99 -22.96 5.29
C THR A 266 27.06 -23.63 4.43
N ILE A 267 27.97 -22.84 3.86
CA ILE A 267 29.21 -23.36 3.31
C ILE A 267 30.00 -23.93 4.49
N ARG A 268 30.02 -25.25 4.55
CA ARG A 268 30.74 -26.05 5.54
C ARG A 268 32.24 -25.85 5.32
N GLY A 269 32.80 -24.87 6.03
CA GLY A 269 34.24 -24.72 6.20
C GLY A 269 34.79 -26.00 6.84
N LYS A 270 35.60 -26.71 6.07
CA LYS A 270 36.31 -27.93 6.43
C LYS A 270 37.35 -27.56 7.48
N GLY A 271 37.23 -28.12 8.68
CA GLY A 271 38.23 -27.99 9.74
C GLY A 271 39.55 -28.61 9.29
N TYR A 272 40.60 -27.80 9.37
CA TYR A 272 41.98 -28.25 9.42
C TYR A 272 42.51 -27.76 10.78
N ASP A 273 42.46 -28.64 11.77
CA ASP A 273 43.37 -28.56 12.91
C ASP A 273 44.77 -28.79 12.35
N SER A 274 45.65 -27.81 12.50
CA SER A 274 47.08 -27.97 12.26
C SER A 274 47.78 -27.69 13.57
N ASP A 275 48.23 -28.77 14.21
CA ASP A 275 49.19 -28.79 15.30
C ASP A 275 50.41 -27.91 14.97
N SER A 276 50.86 -27.14 15.96
CA SER A 276 52.21 -26.58 16.02
C SER A 276 52.56 -26.34 17.49
N GLU A 277 53.00 -27.40 18.15
CA GLU A 277 53.87 -27.34 19.32
C GLU A 277 55.22 -26.76 18.89
N ALA A 278 55.71 -25.73 19.61
CA ALA A 278 57.13 -25.39 19.64
C ALA A 278 57.42 -24.56 20.90
N ASP A 279 58.23 -25.18 21.78
CA ASP A 279 58.96 -24.60 22.90
C ASP A 279 59.80 -23.37 22.51
N ASP A 280 59.99 -22.40 23.40
CA ASP A 280 61.28 -22.07 24.05
C ASP A 280 61.28 -20.70 24.77
N ASP A 281 61.94 -20.70 25.92
CA ASP A 281 62.50 -19.62 26.79
C ASP A 281 61.59 -18.63 27.54
#